data_AF-A0A2E4X404-F1
#
_entry.id   AF-A0A2E4X404-F1
#
_cell.length_a   1.000
_cell.length_b   1.000
_cell.length_c   1.000
_cell.angle_alpha   90.00
_cell.angle_beta   90.00
_cell.angle_gamma   90.00
#
_symmetry.space_group_name_H-M   'P 1'
#
loop_
_entity.id
_entity.type
_entity.pdbx_description
1 polymer ?
#
loop_
_entity_poly.entity_id
_entity_poly.type
_entity_poly.pdbx_seq_one_letter_code
_entity_poly.pdbx_strand_id
1 'polypeptide(L)'
;MYLRICFLIILILNTSNYLNAREIIIIKKDGNSIQYDHDVMRPYLSNDQIALDTEITYAKAIRLQMGGNWKETAELYEKIANRGHPTAQVHLGKQYVHGNGVEMSLVQAYKWFYLSETSIGKHFIKIISKDMSPQQINNAKNLIKKFKPKYN
;
A
#
# COMPACT_ATOMS: atom_id res chain seq x y z
N MET A 1 -44.14 26.07 31.81
CA MET A 1 -44.68 25.54 30.55
C MET A 1 -43.53 25.31 29.60
N TYR A 2 -43.30 24.03 29.29
CA TYR A 2 -42.25 23.41 28.49
C TYR A 2 -41.76 24.21 27.29
N LEU A 3 -40.50 24.67 27.29
CA LEU A 3 -39.61 24.73 26.11
C LEU A 3 -38.24 25.29 26.51
N ARG A 4 -37.31 24.43 26.94
CA ARG A 4 -35.84 24.67 26.85
C ARG A 4 -34.97 23.54 27.43
N ILE A 5 -35.55 22.38 27.73
CA ILE A 5 -34.77 21.14 27.97
C ILE A 5 -34.03 20.68 26.69
N CYS A 6 -34.33 21.25 25.51
CA CYS A 6 -33.67 20.88 24.25
C CYS A 6 -32.32 21.54 23.99
N PHE A 7 -31.87 22.51 24.80
CA PHE A 7 -30.55 23.14 24.56
C PHE A 7 -29.37 22.42 25.23
N LEU A 8 -29.63 21.44 26.11
CA LEU A 8 -28.55 20.66 26.73
C LEU A 8 -28.25 19.33 26.02
N ILE A 9 -29.08 18.90 25.06
CA ILE A 9 -28.88 17.63 24.32
C ILE A 9 -28.14 17.86 22.98
N ILE A 10 -28.08 19.09 22.47
CA ILE A 10 -27.40 19.40 21.20
C ILE A 10 -25.91 19.76 21.40
N LEU A 11 -25.43 19.90 22.64
CA LEU A 11 -24.00 20.20 22.89
C LEU A 11 -23.10 18.97 23.12
N ILE A 12 -23.66 17.76 23.21
CA ILE A 12 -22.86 16.53 23.45
C ILE A 12 -22.57 15.75 22.15
N LEU A 13 -23.25 16.07 21.03
CA LEU A 13 -23.02 15.35 19.75
C LEU A 13 -21.96 15.99 18.84
N ASN A 14 -21.33 17.10 19.25
CA ASN A 14 -20.34 17.79 18.41
C ASN A 14 -18.90 17.77 18.95
N THR A 15 -18.61 17.02 20.02
CA THR A 15 -17.23 16.93 20.54
C THR A 15 -16.44 15.76 19.95
N SER A 16 -17.10 14.73 19.40
CA SER A 16 -16.42 13.53 18.89
C SER A 16 -15.67 13.73 17.56
N ASN A 17 -15.96 14.80 16.80
CA ASN A 17 -15.31 15.07 15.52
C ASN A 17 -14.22 16.17 15.56
N TYR A 18 -14.10 16.93 16.64
CA TYR A 18 -13.07 17.98 16.78
C TYR A 18 -11.80 17.53 17.52
N LEU A 19 -11.84 16.39 18.20
CA LEU A 19 -10.66 15.81 18.87
C LEU A 19 -9.61 15.32 17.85
N ASN A 20 -10.03 14.72 16.73
CA ASN A 20 -9.11 14.18 15.72
C ASN A 20 -8.27 15.26 15.00
N ALA A 21 -8.79 16.46 14.78
CA ALA A 21 -8.08 17.50 14.05
C ALA A 21 -6.99 18.19 14.90
N ARG A 22 -7.22 18.34 16.21
CA ARG A 22 -6.24 18.96 17.12
C ARG A 22 -5.04 18.07 17.39
N GLU A 23 -5.25 16.75 17.53
CA GLU A 23 -4.16 15.80 17.75
C GLU A 23 -3.19 15.74 16.54
N ILE A 24 -3.73 15.77 15.31
CA ILE A 24 -2.92 15.78 14.07
C ILE A 24 -2.02 17.02 13.97
N ILE A 25 -2.50 18.19 14.42
CA ILE A 25 -1.74 19.45 14.38
C ILE A 25 -0.62 19.44 15.41
N ILE A 26 -0.86 18.86 16.60
CA ILE A 26 0.16 18.73 17.65
C ILE A 26 1.28 17.79 17.19
N ILE A 27 0.94 16.67 16.54
CA ILE A 27 1.92 15.69 16.02
C ILE A 27 2.84 16.27 14.93
N LYS A 28 2.34 17.18 14.08
CA LYS A 28 3.17 17.83 13.05
C LYS A 28 4.17 18.85 13.63
N LYS A 29 3.96 19.35 14.84
CA LYS A 29 4.74 20.44 15.43
C LYS A 29 6.06 19.98 16.07
N ASP A 30 6.13 18.72 16.50
CA ASP A 30 7.24 18.24 17.35
C ASP A 30 8.38 17.56 16.57
N GLY A 31 8.38 17.64 15.23
CA GLY A 31 9.51 17.21 14.38
C GLY A 31 9.87 15.72 14.47
N ASN A 32 9.11 14.93 15.23
CA ASN A 32 9.36 13.52 15.48
C ASN A 32 8.44 12.66 14.63
N SER A 33 9.10 11.76 13.91
CA SER A 33 8.59 10.85 12.88
C SER A 33 7.20 10.29 13.16
N ILE A 34 6.35 10.37 12.15
CA ILE A 34 5.05 9.73 12.08
C ILE A 34 5.25 8.22 12.29
N GLN A 35 4.83 7.71 13.45
CA GLN A 35 4.63 6.29 13.62
C GLN A 35 3.36 5.93 12.84
N TYR A 36 3.54 5.48 11.61
CA TYR A 36 2.44 5.02 10.76
C TYR A 36 1.79 3.81 11.41
N ASP A 37 0.57 3.99 11.92
CA ASP A 37 -0.31 2.88 12.27
C ASP A 37 -0.55 2.07 10.99
N HIS A 38 0.00 0.86 10.96
CA HIS A 38 0.13 0.03 9.77
C HIS A 38 -1.20 -0.67 9.48
N ASP A 39 -2.13 0.06 8.89
CA ASP A 39 -3.27 -0.55 8.21
C ASP A 39 -2.97 -0.57 6.71
N VAL A 40 -2.56 -1.76 6.23
CA VAL A 40 -2.30 -2.08 4.81
C VAL A 40 -3.52 -1.79 3.92
N MET A 41 -4.69 -1.68 4.54
CA MET A 41 -5.99 -1.45 3.93
C MET A 41 -6.64 -0.13 4.34
N ARG A 42 -5.98 0.78 5.09
CA ARG A 42 -6.48 2.15 5.29
C ARG A 42 -6.25 2.91 3.98
N PRO A 43 -7.22 2.88 3.06
CA PRO A 43 -6.99 3.23 1.68
C PRO A 43 -7.02 4.74 1.57
N TYR A 44 -6.07 5.33 0.83
CA TYR A 44 -6.32 6.31 -0.25
C TYR A 44 -7.36 7.44 -0.03
N LEU A 45 -7.68 7.78 1.21
CA LEU A 45 -8.73 8.71 1.64
C LEU A 45 -8.20 9.76 2.62
N SER A 46 -6.92 9.72 2.99
CA SER A 46 -6.30 10.89 3.59
C SER A 46 -5.96 11.88 2.48
N ASN A 47 -6.24 13.17 2.69
CA ASN A 47 -5.82 14.28 1.83
C ASN A 47 -4.27 14.45 1.77
N ASP A 48 -3.51 13.36 1.94
CA ASP A 48 -2.07 13.37 1.99
C ASP A 48 -1.51 13.31 0.57
N GLN A 49 -0.60 14.24 0.26
CA GLN A 49 0.09 14.35 -1.02
C GLN A 49 0.65 13.00 -1.51
N ILE A 50 1.13 12.15 -0.59
CA ILE A 50 1.71 10.84 -0.91
C ILE A 50 0.68 9.91 -1.54
N ALA A 51 -0.58 9.92 -1.07
CA ALA A 51 -1.65 9.10 -1.64
C ALA A 51 -1.99 9.58 -3.05
N LEU A 52 -2.15 10.90 -3.23
CA LEU A 52 -2.40 11.51 -4.54
C LEU A 52 -1.27 11.21 -5.53
N ASP A 53 -0.02 11.41 -5.13
CA ASP A 53 1.16 11.10 -5.96
C ASP A 53 1.20 9.62 -6.32
N THR A 54 0.80 8.73 -5.41
CA THR A 54 0.76 7.30 -5.64
C THR A 54 -0.27 6.95 -6.73
N GLU A 55 -1.47 7.49 -6.65
CA GLU A 55 -2.53 7.27 -7.66
C GLU A 55 -2.15 7.84 -9.03
N ILE A 56 -1.62 9.06 -9.08
CA ILE A 56 -1.14 9.67 -10.32
C ILE A 56 -0.02 8.84 -10.94
N THR A 57 0.93 8.38 -10.11
CA THR A 57 2.02 7.51 -10.56
C THR A 57 1.49 6.16 -11.05
N TYR A 58 0.47 5.61 -10.39
CA TYR A 58 -0.16 4.34 -10.79
C TYR A 58 -0.84 4.48 -12.16
N ALA A 59 -1.61 5.55 -12.39
CA ALA A 59 -2.21 5.83 -13.69
C ALA A 59 -1.14 5.96 -14.79
N LYS A 60 -0.02 6.63 -14.52
CA LYS A 60 1.13 6.69 -15.44
C LYS A 60 1.70 5.30 -15.73
N ALA A 61 1.86 4.45 -14.72
CA ALA A 61 2.38 3.10 -14.86
C ALA A 61 1.49 2.24 -15.77
N ILE A 62 0.16 2.32 -15.61
CA ILE A 62 -0.82 1.63 -16.45
C ILE A 62 -0.71 2.09 -17.91
N ARG A 63 -0.65 3.41 -18.15
CA ARG A 63 -0.48 3.95 -19.51
C ARG A 63 0.82 3.45 -20.16
N LEU A 64 1.94 3.48 -19.44
CA LEU A 64 3.23 2.99 -19.94
C LEU A 64 3.20 1.49 -20.22
N GLN A 65 2.51 0.72 -19.37
CA GLN A 65 2.32 -0.71 -19.54
C GLN A 65 1.58 -1.02 -20.85
N MET A 66 0.50 -0.28 -21.13
CA MET A 66 -0.26 -0.41 -22.38
C MET A 66 0.57 -0.05 -23.61
N GLY A 67 1.54 0.87 -23.46
CA GLY A 67 2.50 1.21 -24.50
C GLY A 67 3.70 0.26 -24.62
N GLY A 68 3.78 -0.80 -23.80
CA GLY A 68 4.90 -1.75 -23.81
C GLY A 68 6.21 -1.23 -23.20
N ASN A 69 6.18 -0.11 -22.47
CA ASN A 69 7.36 0.47 -21.81
C ASN A 69 7.64 -0.22 -20.46
N TRP A 70 7.97 -1.51 -20.52
CA TRP A 70 8.00 -2.38 -19.35
C TRP A 70 9.00 -1.97 -18.27
N LYS A 71 10.19 -1.46 -18.66
CA LYS A 71 11.23 -1.04 -17.71
C LYS A 71 10.73 0.10 -16.81
N GLU A 72 10.24 1.18 -17.42
CA GLU A 72 9.67 2.31 -16.69
C GLU A 72 8.44 1.90 -15.88
N THR A 73 7.58 1.05 -16.45
CA THR A 73 6.41 0.51 -15.73
C THR A 73 6.83 -0.23 -14.46
N ALA A 74 7.85 -1.09 -14.52
CA ALA A 74 8.31 -1.84 -13.36
C ALA A 74 8.93 -0.93 -12.28
N GLU A 75 9.70 0.08 -12.67
CA GLU A 75 10.24 1.09 -11.75
C GLU A 75 9.12 1.85 -11.02
N LEU A 76 8.07 2.25 -11.75
CA LEU A 76 6.92 2.93 -11.13
C LEU A 76 6.14 1.99 -10.20
N TYR A 77 5.88 0.75 -10.62
CA TYR A 77 5.23 -0.22 -9.75
C TYR A 77 6.06 -0.55 -8.52
N GLU A 78 7.39 -0.61 -8.61
CA GLU A 78 8.26 -0.78 -7.46
C GLU A 78 8.11 0.37 -6.46
N LYS A 79 8.12 1.62 -6.94
CA LYS A 79 7.91 2.79 -6.08
C LYS A 79 6.57 2.70 -5.33
N ILE A 80 5.50 2.37 -6.05
CA ILE A 80 4.14 2.31 -5.47
C ILE A 80 3.98 1.08 -4.55
N ALA A 81 4.53 -0.07 -4.94
CA ALA A 81 4.50 -1.31 -4.15
C ALA A 81 5.26 -1.18 -2.83
N ASN A 82 6.36 -0.43 -2.81
CA ASN A 82 7.11 -0.11 -1.61
C ASN A 82 6.32 0.77 -0.62
N ARG A 83 5.32 1.52 -1.08
CA ARG A 83 4.38 2.27 -0.23
C ARG A 83 3.26 1.41 0.35
N GLY A 84 3.26 0.10 0.07
CA GLY A 84 2.24 -0.82 0.57
C GLY A 84 1.04 -1.00 -0.38
N HIS A 85 1.05 -0.43 -1.58
CA HIS A 85 -0.12 -0.47 -2.45
C HIS A 85 -0.44 -1.89 -2.93
N PRO A 86 -1.59 -2.50 -2.55
CA PRO A 86 -1.87 -3.91 -2.82
C PRO A 86 -1.88 -4.26 -4.31
N THR A 87 -2.57 -3.46 -5.13
CA THR A 87 -2.67 -3.70 -6.57
C THR A 87 -1.33 -3.56 -7.29
N ALA A 88 -0.51 -2.56 -6.94
CA ALA A 88 0.82 -2.41 -7.51
C ALA A 88 1.76 -3.53 -7.09
N GLN A 89 1.66 -4.03 -5.86
CA GLN A 89 2.40 -5.22 -5.42
C GLN A 89 2.04 -6.45 -6.27
N VAL A 90 0.75 -6.65 -6.58
CA VAL A 90 0.33 -7.71 -7.52
C VAL A 90 0.91 -7.46 -8.92
N HIS A 91 0.85 -6.23 -9.45
CA HIS A 91 1.37 -5.93 -10.78
C HIS A 91 2.88 -6.12 -10.87
N LEU A 92 3.62 -5.69 -9.86
CA LEU A 92 5.06 -5.91 -9.77
C LEU A 92 5.41 -7.39 -9.66
N GLY A 93 4.63 -8.16 -8.87
CA GLY A 93 4.76 -9.61 -8.82
C GLY A 93 4.61 -10.25 -10.20
N LYS A 94 3.62 -9.80 -11.00
CA LYS A 94 3.47 -10.24 -12.39
C LYS A 94 4.66 -9.85 -13.28
N GLN A 95 5.24 -8.66 -13.11
CA GLN A 95 6.42 -8.26 -13.88
C GLN A 95 7.58 -9.23 -13.62
N TYR A 96 7.83 -9.60 -12.36
CA TYR A 96 8.86 -10.57 -11.98
C TYR A 96 8.58 -12.00 -12.48
N VAL A 97 7.32 -12.40 -12.65
CA VAL A 97 6.98 -13.70 -13.27
C VAL A 97 7.36 -13.73 -14.74
N HIS A 98 7.10 -12.65 -15.48
CA HIS A 98 7.28 -12.62 -16.94
C HIS A 98 8.63 -12.06 -17.39
N GLY A 99 9.41 -11.46 -16.48
CA GLY A 99 10.64 -10.74 -16.83
C GLY A 99 10.37 -9.42 -17.58
N ASN A 100 9.21 -8.81 -17.37
CA ASN A 100 8.82 -7.58 -18.07
C ASN A 100 9.45 -6.38 -17.37
N GLY A 101 10.52 -5.84 -17.98
CA GLY A 101 11.22 -4.67 -17.45
C GLY A 101 12.07 -4.92 -16.20
N VAL A 102 12.08 -6.16 -15.70
CA VAL A 102 12.89 -6.67 -14.59
C VAL A 102 13.40 -8.07 -14.94
N GLU A 103 14.47 -8.51 -14.28
CA GLU A 103 14.90 -9.90 -14.39
C GLU A 103 13.82 -10.83 -13.79
N MET A 104 13.55 -11.95 -14.48
CA MET A 104 12.57 -12.93 -14.02
C MET A 104 12.99 -13.50 -12.65
N SER A 105 12.09 -13.46 -11.67
CA SER A 105 12.37 -13.96 -10.32
C SER A 105 11.10 -14.39 -9.60
N LEU A 106 10.85 -15.69 -9.52
CA LEU A 106 9.73 -16.24 -8.74
C LEU A 106 9.85 -15.92 -7.25
N VAL A 107 11.08 -15.74 -6.74
CA VAL A 107 11.33 -15.34 -5.34
C VAL A 107 10.79 -13.93 -5.07
N GLN A 108 11.08 -12.96 -5.95
CA GLN A 108 10.54 -11.61 -5.83
C GLN A 108 9.05 -11.56 -6.12
N ALA A 109 8.58 -12.32 -7.11
CA ALA A 109 7.15 -12.43 -7.40
C ALA A 109 6.36 -12.91 -6.18
N TYR A 110 6.81 -13.99 -5.54
CA TYR A 110 6.21 -14.52 -4.32
C TYR A 110 6.15 -13.45 -3.23
N LYS A 111 7.27 -12.75 -2.97
CA LYS A 111 7.34 -11.69 -1.97
C LYS A 111 6.25 -10.65 -2.20
N TRP A 112 6.15 -10.12 -3.42
CA TRP A 112 5.19 -9.06 -3.73
C TRP A 112 3.74 -9.54 -3.73
N PHE A 113 3.47 -10.75 -4.24
CA PHE A 113 2.13 -11.33 -4.13
C PHE A 113 1.70 -11.54 -2.67
N TYR A 114 2.64 -11.94 -1.80
CA TYR A 114 2.36 -12.15 -0.39
C TYR A 114 2.03 -10.82 0.31
N LEU A 115 2.88 -9.81 0.12
CA LEU A 115 2.71 -8.49 0.71
C LEU A 115 1.42 -7.79 0.27
N SER A 116 0.86 -8.16 -0.89
CA SER A 116 -0.41 -7.59 -1.36
C SER A 116 -1.60 -7.94 -0.49
N GLU A 117 -1.55 -9.04 0.27
CA GLU A 117 -2.65 -9.58 1.09
C GLU A 117 -3.97 -9.83 0.34
N THR A 118 -3.99 -9.63 -0.98
CA THR A 118 -5.16 -9.82 -1.85
C THR A 118 -5.44 -11.30 -2.11
N SER A 119 -6.69 -11.63 -2.42
CA SER A 119 -7.07 -12.97 -2.91
C SER A 119 -6.31 -13.33 -4.21
N ILE A 120 -6.09 -12.34 -5.07
CA ILE A 120 -5.34 -12.49 -6.33
C ILE A 120 -3.89 -12.88 -6.04
N GLY A 121 -3.21 -12.17 -5.14
CA GLY A 121 -1.85 -12.49 -4.71
C GLY A 121 -1.74 -13.90 -4.13
N LYS A 122 -2.67 -14.30 -3.25
CA LYS A 122 -2.74 -15.66 -2.69
C LYS A 122 -2.89 -16.73 -3.78
N HIS A 123 -3.71 -16.45 -4.80
CA HIS A 123 -3.88 -17.36 -5.93
C HIS A 123 -2.58 -17.50 -6.75
N PHE A 124 -1.92 -16.38 -7.06
CA PHE A 124 -0.63 -16.43 -7.76
C PHE A 124 0.44 -17.19 -6.98
N ILE A 125 0.53 -16.99 -5.66
CA ILE A 125 1.43 -17.77 -4.79
C ILE A 125 1.18 -19.27 -4.97
N LYS A 126 -0.08 -19.71 -4.93
CA LYS A 126 -0.41 -21.14 -5.09
C LYS A 126 0.03 -21.70 -6.44
N ILE A 127 -0.03 -20.89 -7.51
CA ILE A 127 0.41 -21.28 -8.84
C ILE A 127 1.94 -21.37 -8.88
N ILE A 128 2.64 -20.27 -8.61
CA ILE A 128 4.09 -20.21 -8.78
C ILE A 128 4.85 -21.12 -7.81
N SER A 129 4.28 -21.41 -6.63
CA SER A 129 4.93 -22.29 -5.65
C SER A 129 5.10 -23.73 -6.15
N LYS A 130 4.35 -24.14 -7.19
CA LYS A 130 4.51 -25.47 -7.81
C LYS A 130 5.83 -25.58 -8.59
N ASP A 131 6.33 -24.46 -9.10
CA ASP A 131 7.54 -24.38 -9.92
C ASP A 131 8.75 -23.90 -9.10
N MET A 132 8.55 -23.62 -7.80
CA MET A 132 9.61 -23.13 -6.90
C MET A 132 10.22 -24.26 -6.07
N SER A 133 11.53 -24.20 -5.86
CA SER A 133 12.20 -25.06 -4.90
C SER A 133 11.92 -24.63 -3.45
N PRO A 134 12.05 -25.54 -2.46
CA PRO A 134 11.93 -25.18 -1.04
C PRO A 134 12.87 -24.04 -0.63
N GLN A 135 14.08 -23.99 -1.21
CA GLN A 135 15.05 -22.94 -0.94
C GLN A 135 14.56 -21.57 -1.46
N GLN A 136 13.97 -21.53 -2.66
CA GLN A 136 13.41 -20.29 -3.20
C GLN A 136 12.25 -19.76 -2.34
N ILE A 137 11.38 -20.65 -1.85
CA ILE A 137 10.28 -20.29 -0.95
C ILE A 137 10.83 -19.73 0.37
N ASN A 138 11.86 -20.36 0.93
CA ASN A 138 12.51 -19.86 2.16
C ASN A 138 13.16 -18.48 1.94
N ASN A 139 13.82 -18.27 0.81
CA ASN A 139 14.37 -16.97 0.44
C ASN A 139 13.27 -15.91 0.34
N ALA A 140 12.14 -16.21 -0.29
CA ALA A 140 11.00 -15.29 -0.40
C ALA A 140 10.45 -14.92 0.98
N LYS A 141 10.24 -15.91 1.87
CA LYS A 141 9.81 -15.68 3.27
C LYS A 141 10.78 -14.80 4.04
N ASN A 142 12.08 -14.96 3.83
CA ASN A 142 13.11 -14.12 4.45
C ASN A 142 13.05 -12.68 3.93
N LEU A 143 12.81 -12.47 2.63
CA LEU A 143 12.62 -11.13 2.07
C LEU A 143 11.36 -10.44 2.62
N ILE A 144 10.26 -11.18 2.80
CA ILE A 144 9.03 -10.67 3.39
C ILE A 144 9.28 -10.21 4.83
N LYS A 145 9.93 -11.03 5.66
CA LYS A 145 10.27 -10.67 7.05
C LYS A 145 11.14 -9.43 7.18
N LYS A 146 12.02 -9.19 6.20
CA LYS A 146 12.92 -8.03 6.16
C LYS A 146 12.29 -6.80 5.50
N PHE A 147 11.12 -6.94 4.89
CA PHE A 147 10.49 -5.85 4.16
C PHE A 147 10.08 -4.74 5.10
N LYS A 148 10.44 -3.51 4.75
CA LYS A 148 10.00 -2.29 5.41
C LYS A 148 9.46 -1.36 4.32
N PRO A 149 8.19 -0.90 4.44
CA PRO A 149 7.65 0.08 3.52
C PRO A 149 8.50 1.36 3.47
N LYS A 150 8.49 2.03 2.33
CA LYS A 150 9.19 3.30 2.11
C LYS A 150 8.19 4.34 1.59
N TYR A 151 8.18 5.51 2.22
CA TYR A 151 7.21 6.58 1.96
C TYR A 151 7.85 7.86 1.38
N ASN A 152 9.15 7.81 1.10
CA ASN A 152 9.97 8.91 0.65
C ASN A 152 9.72 9.25 -0.84
#